data_AF-A0A7L0NTH3-F1
#
_entry.id   AF-A0A7L0NTH3-F1
#
_cell.length_a   1.000
_cell.length_b   1.000
_cell.length_c   1.000
_cell.angle_alpha   90.00
_cell.angle_beta   90.00
_cell.angle_gamma   90.00
#
_symmetry.space_group_name_H-M   'P 1'
#
loop_
_entity.id
_entity.type
_entity.pdbx_description
1 polymer ?
#
loop_
_entity_poly.entity_id
_entity_poly.type
_entity_poly.pdbx_seq_one_letter_code
_entity_poly.pdbx_strand_id
1 'polypeptide(L)'
;LPPMPQAAFAHLALAFRCDMFTLQQRVQVEKRARDAAEENIQEELGHCRAALERLGPSCTSVGCKETLEELQHNLTVLSAAVERATSAAEKLGAVHQEARMSRAAEVMVQHVENLKRHHMREHAELEEMKRLIQQNSRNRQLAETQGDEKQPRSPPAPLLQGSARRRVSIAVIPKQLLVRTRAGGDRQSCAPPSGMCPQT
;
A
#
# COMPACT_ATOMS: atom_id res chain seq x y z
N LEU A 1 8.56 17.53 -1.95
CA LEU A 1 8.73 16.55 -0.84
C LEU A 1 8.03 15.25 -1.25
N PRO A 2 8.65 14.07 -1.10
CA PRO A 2 7.92 12.81 -1.28
C PRO A 2 6.74 12.74 -0.28
N PRO A 3 5.61 12.09 -0.64
CA PRO A 3 4.47 11.97 0.25
C PRO A 3 4.87 11.29 1.56
N MET A 4 4.29 11.74 2.68
CA MET A 4 4.47 11.09 3.97
C MET A 4 4.14 9.58 3.83
N PRO A 5 4.91 8.66 4.43
CA PRO A 5 4.76 7.21 4.20
C PRO A 5 3.33 6.68 4.40
N GLN A 6 2.55 7.33 5.27
CA GLN A 6 1.16 6.99 5.54
C GLN A 6 0.19 7.42 4.43
N ALA A 7 0.44 8.57 3.79
CA ALA A 7 -0.36 9.03 2.65
C ALA A 7 -0.12 8.15 1.41
N ALA A 8 1.14 7.77 1.15
CA ALA A 8 1.49 6.86 0.06
C ALA A 8 0.79 5.51 0.18
N PHE A 9 0.76 4.94 1.40
CA PHE A 9 0.03 3.69 1.67
C PHE A 9 -1.49 3.84 1.48
N ALA A 10 -2.09 4.94 1.96
CA ALA A 10 -3.54 5.16 1.82
C ALA A 10 -3.96 5.28 0.34
N HIS A 11 -3.19 6.02 -0.45
CA HIS A 11 -3.43 6.12 -1.90
C HIS A 11 -3.26 4.77 -2.59
N LEU A 12 -2.20 4.02 -2.25
CA LEU A 12 -1.96 2.69 -2.80
C LEU A 12 -3.10 1.73 -2.47
N ALA A 13 -3.55 1.69 -1.21
CA ALA A 13 -4.63 0.83 -0.76
C ALA A 13 -5.95 1.13 -1.48
N LEU A 14 -6.27 2.41 -1.72
CA LEU A 14 -7.44 2.80 -2.50
C LEU A 14 -7.32 2.32 -3.95
N ALA A 15 -6.18 2.58 -4.59
CA ALA A 15 -5.92 2.14 -5.97
C ALA A 15 -6.05 0.62 -6.11
N PHE A 16 -5.50 -0.16 -5.18
CA PHE A 16 -5.65 -1.62 -5.16
C PHE A 16 -7.09 -2.08 -5.04
N ARG A 17 -7.90 -1.43 -4.19
CA ARG A 17 -9.32 -1.78 -4.04
C ARG A 17 -10.11 -1.51 -5.33
N CYS A 18 -9.81 -0.39 -6.00
CA CYS A 18 -10.41 -0.08 -7.29
C CYS A 18 -9.99 -1.08 -8.38
N ASP A 19 -8.71 -1.44 -8.45
CA ASP A 19 -8.21 -2.43 -9.42
C ASP A 19 -8.84 -3.80 -9.18
N MET A 20 -8.89 -4.26 -7.93
CA MET A 20 -9.45 -5.55 -7.54
C MET A 20 -10.92 -5.70 -7.93
N PHE A 21 -11.71 -4.61 -7.84
CA PHE A 21 -13.13 -4.62 -8.22
C PHE A 21 -13.35 -4.98 -9.70
N THR A 22 -12.44 -4.58 -10.59
CA THR A 22 -12.56 -4.84 -12.04
C THR A 22 -11.65 -5.95 -12.55
N LEU A 23 -10.74 -6.45 -11.71
CA LEU A 23 -9.68 -7.38 -12.11
C LEU A 23 -10.23 -8.67 -12.72
N GLN A 24 -11.24 -9.29 -12.10
CA GLN A 24 -11.81 -10.54 -12.61
C GLN A 24 -12.41 -10.37 -14.00
N GLN A 25 -13.15 -9.29 -14.25
CA GLN A 25 -13.75 -9.02 -15.54
C GLN A 25 -12.68 -8.78 -16.62
N ARG A 26 -11.64 -8.00 -16.29
CA ARG A 26 -10.52 -7.76 -17.20
C ARG A 26 -9.78 -9.05 -17.54
N VAL A 27 -9.44 -9.86 -16.54
CA VAL A 27 -8.79 -11.18 -16.75
C VAL A 27 -9.64 -12.07 -17.65
N GLN A 28 -10.96 -12.09 -17.44
CA GLN A 28 -11.86 -12.91 -18.25
C GLN A 28 -11.94 -12.44 -19.72
N VAL A 29 -11.92 -11.13 -19.96
CA VAL A 29 -11.92 -10.56 -21.31
C VAL A 29 -10.60 -10.86 -22.02
N GLU A 30 -9.46 -10.62 -21.37
CA GLU A 30 -8.14 -10.92 -21.93
C GLU A 30 -7.98 -12.41 -22.22
N LYS A 31 -8.45 -13.28 -21.32
CA LYS A 31 -8.42 -14.73 -21.54
C LYS A 31 -9.23 -15.13 -22.77
N ARG A 32 -10.45 -14.60 -22.94
CA ARG A 32 -11.27 -14.90 -24.13
C ARG A 32 -10.63 -14.40 -25.41
N ALA A 33 -10.02 -13.21 -25.38
CA ALA A 33 -9.32 -12.66 -26.54
C ALA A 33 -8.12 -13.54 -26.94
N ARG A 34 -7.35 -14.01 -25.95
CA ARG A 34 -6.26 -14.97 -26.16
C ARG A 34 -6.78 -16.28 -26.73
N ASP A 35 -7.78 -16.90 -26.08
CA ASP A 35 -8.33 -18.19 -26.49
C ASP A 35 -8.82 -18.12 -27.95
N ALA A 36 -9.55 -17.07 -28.31
CA ALA A 36 -10.00 -16.84 -29.69
C ALA A 36 -8.84 -16.65 -30.69
N ALA A 37 -7.75 -15.97 -30.28
CA ALA A 37 -6.58 -15.80 -31.14
C ALA A 37 -5.84 -17.14 -31.35
N GLU A 38 -5.70 -17.94 -30.29
CA GLU A 38 -5.06 -19.25 -30.36
C GLU A 38 -5.88 -20.25 -31.19
N GLU A 39 -7.19 -20.30 -30.98
CA GLU A 39 -8.12 -21.11 -31.79
C GLU A 39 -8.04 -20.73 -33.27
N ASN A 40 -8.13 -19.43 -33.60
CA ASN A 40 -8.01 -18.96 -34.99
C ASN A 40 -6.67 -19.36 -35.63
N ILE A 41 -5.55 -19.22 -34.91
CA ILE A 41 -4.24 -19.63 -35.46
C ILE A 41 -4.18 -21.13 -35.68
N GLN A 42 -4.73 -21.94 -34.77
CA GLN A 42 -4.80 -23.39 -34.92
C GLN A 42 -5.66 -23.81 -36.12
N GLU A 43 -6.81 -23.16 -36.31
CA GLU A 43 -7.67 -23.37 -37.47
C GLU A 43 -6.95 -23.06 -38.78
N GLU A 44 -6.29 -21.89 -38.87
CA GLU A 44 -5.55 -21.50 -40.07
C GLU A 44 -4.36 -22.42 -40.37
N LEU A 45 -3.60 -22.84 -39.35
CA LEU A 45 -2.55 -23.84 -39.52
C LEU A 45 -3.12 -25.19 -39.98
N GLY A 46 -4.30 -25.57 -39.49
CA GLY A 46 -5.06 -26.74 -39.93
C GLY A 46 -5.48 -26.62 -41.40
N HIS A 47 -6.04 -25.48 -41.80
CA HIS A 47 -6.40 -25.20 -43.19
C HIS A 47 -5.19 -25.26 -44.13
N CYS A 48 -4.04 -24.70 -43.73
CA CYS A 48 -2.79 -24.80 -44.49
C CYS A 48 -2.36 -26.26 -44.66
N ARG A 49 -2.42 -27.06 -43.59
CA ARG A 49 -2.04 -28.48 -43.64
C ARG A 49 -2.95 -29.27 -44.58
N ALA A 50 -4.26 -29.10 -44.44
CA ALA A 50 -5.24 -29.73 -45.33
C ALA A 50 -5.09 -29.29 -46.79
N ALA A 51 -4.70 -28.04 -47.04
CA ALA A 51 -4.40 -27.57 -48.40
C ALA A 51 -3.17 -28.29 -48.99
N LEU A 52 -2.08 -28.42 -48.23
CA LEU A 52 -0.88 -29.14 -48.67
C LEU A 52 -1.18 -30.63 -48.93
N GLU A 53 -1.98 -31.27 -48.09
CA GLU A 53 -2.41 -32.66 -48.29
C GLU A 53 -3.23 -32.84 -49.58
N ARG A 54 -4.13 -31.89 -49.88
CA ARG A 54 -4.90 -31.89 -51.15
C ARG A 54 -4.02 -31.62 -52.37
N LEU A 55 -2.96 -30.84 -52.24
CA LEU A 55 -1.99 -30.61 -53.32
C LEU A 55 -1.10 -31.83 -53.58
N GLY A 56 -0.85 -32.67 -52.57
CA GLY A 56 0.01 -33.86 -52.66
C GLY A 56 -0.22 -34.72 -53.90
N PRO A 57 -1.44 -35.20 -54.17
CA PRO A 57 -1.75 -36.01 -55.35
C PRO A 57 -1.49 -35.32 -56.71
N SER A 58 -1.52 -33.98 -56.73
CA SER A 58 -1.29 -33.19 -57.96
C SER A 58 0.20 -32.96 -58.25
N CYS A 59 1.08 -33.16 -57.25
CA CYS A 59 2.52 -33.05 -57.42
C CYS A 59 3.12 -34.33 -58.01
N THR A 60 3.27 -34.36 -59.33
CA THR A 60 3.85 -35.51 -60.05
C THR A 60 5.35 -35.40 -60.27
N SER A 61 5.90 -34.18 -60.40
CA SER A 61 7.33 -33.96 -60.60
C SER A 61 8.12 -34.03 -59.29
N VAL A 62 9.39 -34.46 -59.37
CA VAL A 62 10.29 -34.57 -58.21
C VAL A 62 10.43 -33.22 -57.49
N GLY A 63 10.67 -32.13 -58.22
CA GLY A 63 10.78 -30.80 -57.62
C GLY A 63 9.48 -30.31 -56.94
N CYS A 64 8.30 -30.67 -57.45
CA CYS A 64 7.02 -30.34 -56.78
C CYS A 64 6.90 -31.07 -55.44
N LYS A 65 7.30 -32.34 -55.38
CA LYS A 65 7.28 -33.14 -54.15
C LYS A 65 8.27 -32.61 -53.11
N GLU A 66 9.50 -32.28 -53.52
CA GLU A 66 10.50 -31.67 -52.63
C GLU A 66 10.00 -30.34 -52.04
N THR A 67 9.42 -29.48 -52.88
CA THR A 67 8.84 -28.20 -52.42
C THR A 67 7.68 -28.43 -51.46
N LEU A 68 6.84 -29.44 -51.71
CA LEU A 68 5.72 -29.77 -50.83
C LEU A 68 6.19 -30.28 -49.46
N GLU A 69 7.21 -31.13 -49.44
CA GLU A 69 7.84 -31.63 -48.21
C GLU A 69 8.48 -30.48 -47.41
N GLU A 70 9.17 -29.56 -48.08
CA GLU A 70 9.73 -28.36 -47.47
C GLU A 70 8.63 -27.48 -46.85
N LEU A 71 7.51 -27.27 -47.56
CA LEU A 71 6.37 -26.52 -47.05
C LEU A 71 5.74 -27.19 -45.82
N GLN A 72 5.60 -28.51 -45.80
CA GLN A 72 5.09 -29.26 -44.64
C GLN A 72 6.04 -29.16 -43.44
N HIS A 73 7.35 -29.20 -43.69
CA HIS A 73 8.36 -28.98 -42.67
C HIS A 73 8.27 -27.57 -42.09
N ASN A 74 8.24 -26.55 -42.95
CA ASN A 74 8.11 -25.15 -42.57
C ASN A 74 6.83 -24.89 -41.76
N LEU A 75 5.71 -25.50 -42.14
CA LEU A 75 4.45 -25.40 -41.40
C LEU A 75 4.55 -26.03 -39.99
N THR A 76 5.28 -27.12 -39.85
CA THR A 76 5.53 -27.76 -38.55
C THR A 76 6.42 -26.89 -37.67
N VAL A 77 7.49 -26.31 -38.24
CA VAL A 77 8.35 -25.34 -37.55
C VAL A 77 7.55 -24.11 -37.13
N LEU A 78 6.68 -23.60 -38.00
CA LEU A 78 5.82 -22.46 -37.74
C LEU A 78 4.85 -22.73 -36.57
N SER A 79 4.16 -23.88 -36.57
CA SER A 79 3.28 -24.29 -35.47
C SER A 79 4.01 -24.27 -34.13
N ALA A 80 5.19 -24.91 -34.07
CA ALA A 80 5.99 -24.93 -32.86
C ALA A 80 6.52 -23.53 -32.47
N ALA A 81 6.81 -22.67 -33.44
CA ALA A 81 7.22 -21.29 -33.19
C ALA A 81 6.10 -20.44 -32.61
N VAL A 82 4.87 -20.59 -33.11
CA VAL A 82 3.66 -19.96 -32.57
C VAL A 82 3.45 -20.37 -31.12
N GLU A 83 3.46 -21.67 -30.82
CA GLU A 83 3.29 -22.17 -29.44
C GLU A 83 4.34 -21.62 -28.48
N ARG A 84 5.60 -21.54 -28.91
CA ARG A 84 6.67 -20.92 -28.12
C ARG A 84 6.43 -19.43 -27.93
N ALA A 85 5.97 -18.73 -28.97
CA ALA A 85 5.71 -17.30 -28.91
C ALA A 85 4.55 -16.96 -27.97
N THR A 86 3.43 -17.68 -28.05
CA THR A 86 2.28 -17.48 -27.15
C THR A 86 2.68 -17.78 -25.70
N SER A 87 3.35 -18.92 -25.45
CA SER A 87 3.87 -19.27 -24.11
C SER A 87 4.84 -18.23 -23.55
N ALA A 88 5.72 -17.67 -24.39
CA ALA A 88 6.65 -16.63 -23.99
C ALA A 88 5.95 -15.31 -23.69
N ALA A 89 4.96 -14.93 -24.50
CA ALA A 89 4.14 -13.74 -24.29
C ALA A 89 3.38 -13.80 -22.95
N GLU A 90 2.79 -14.95 -22.61
CA GLU A 90 2.12 -15.15 -21.32
C GLU A 90 3.08 -14.99 -20.13
N LYS A 91 4.23 -15.67 -20.18
CA LYS A 91 5.25 -15.59 -19.12
C LYS A 91 5.77 -14.16 -18.96
N LEU A 92 6.04 -13.47 -20.07
CA LEU A 92 6.48 -12.08 -20.05
C LEU A 92 5.41 -11.16 -19.45
N GLY A 93 4.14 -11.37 -19.80
CA GLY A 93 3.00 -10.65 -19.21
C GLY A 93 2.93 -10.83 -17.69
N ALA A 94 3.14 -12.06 -17.20
CA ALA A 94 3.19 -12.35 -15.77
C ALA A 94 4.34 -11.62 -15.07
N VAL A 95 5.55 -11.63 -15.66
CA VAL A 95 6.72 -10.92 -15.11
C VAL A 95 6.50 -9.40 -15.09
N HIS A 96 5.93 -8.81 -16.14
CA HIS A 96 5.60 -7.38 -16.14
C HIS A 96 4.57 -7.01 -15.06
N GLN A 97 3.59 -7.89 -14.84
CA GLN A 97 2.60 -7.69 -13.78
C GLN A 97 3.24 -7.78 -12.38
N GLU A 98 4.16 -8.73 -12.17
CA GLU A 98 4.93 -8.84 -10.93
C GLU A 98 5.80 -7.60 -10.71
N ALA A 99 6.55 -7.17 -11.72
CA ALA A 99 7.39 -5.97 -11.67
C ALA A 99 6.55 -4.72 -11.33
N ARG A 100 5.34 -4.60 -11.90
CA ARG A 100 4.42 -3.50 -11.58
C ARG A 100 3.97 -3.52 -10.11
N MET A 101 3.85 -4.70 -9.51
CA MET A 101 3.37 -4.88 -8.14
C MET A 101 4.49 -4.86 -7.09
N SER A 102 5.74 -5.04 -7.49
CA SER A 102 6.91 -5.01 -6.60
C SER A 102 6.96 -3.77 -5.71
N ARG A 103 6.84 -2.57 -6.30
CA ARG A 103 6.88 -1.30 -5.57
C ARG A 103 5.70 -1.11 -4.63
N ALA A 104 4.54 -1.69 -4.96
CA ALA A 104 3.41 -1.67 -4.05
C ALA A 104 3.70 -2.48 -2.79
N ALA A 105 4.28 -3.68 -2.95
CA ALA A 105 4.68 -4.52 -1.84
C ALA A 105 5.72 -3.81 -0.94
N GLU A 106 6.69 -3.11 -1.52
CA GLU A 106 7.67 -2.32 -0.76
C GLU A 106 7.00 -1.25 0.10
N VAL A 107 6.07 -0.46 -0.46
CA VAL A 107 5.33 0.57 0.29
C VAL A 107 4.52 -0.04 1.43
N MET A 108 3.92 -1.21 1.21
CA MET A 108 3.19 -1.95 2.25
C MET A 108 4.10 -2.44 3.37
N VAL A 109 5.24 -3.05 3.03
CA VAL A 109 6.26 -3.49 4.01
C VAL A 109 6.74 -2.29 4.82
N GLN A 110 7.09 -1.20 4.15
CA GLN A 110 7.58 0.01 4.80
C GLN A 110 6.53 0.60 5.75
N HIS A 111 5.25 0.56 5.39
CA HIS A 111 4.15 0.99 6.25
C HIS A 111 4.07 0.18 7.55
N VAL A 112 4.14 -1.15 7.46
CA VAL A 112 4.13 -2.04 8.62
C VAL A 112 5.33 -1.79 9.54
N GLU A 113 6.52 -1.62 8.98
CA GLU A 113 7.72 -1.29 9.77
C GLU A 113 7.61 0.07 10.46
N ASN A 114 7.04 1.06 9.77
CA ASN A 114 6.81 2.38 10.35
C ASN A 114 5.86 2.30 11.54
N LEU A 115 4.78 1.49 11.44
CA LEU A 115 3.86 1.24 12.54
C LEU A 115 4.56 0.55 13.73
N LYS A 116 5.38 -0.49 13.48
CA LYS A 116 6.17 -1.15 14.53
C LYS A 116 7.09 -0.16 15.25
N ARG A 117 7.84 0.66 14.50
CA ARG A 117 8.71 1.70 15.07
C ARG A 117 7.93 2.75 15.84
N HIS A 118 6.73 3.10 15.38
CA HIS A 118 5.89 4.06 16.09
C HIS A 118 5.39 3.48 17.41
N HIS A 119 4.87 2.25 17.40
CA HIS A 119 4.38 1.55 18.57
C HIS A 119 5.46 1.38 19.64
N MET A 120 6.68 0.98 19.26
CA MET A 120 7.80 0.85 20.20
C MET A 120 8.17 2.19 20.85
N ARG A 121 8.15 3.28 20.07
CA ARG A 121 8.42 4.63 20.59
C ARG A 121 7.36 5.06 21.60
N GLU A 122 6.09 4.91 21.26
CA GLU A 122 4.98 5.22 22.17
C GLU A 122 5.04 4.38 23.44
N HIS A 123 5.35 3.09 23.32
CA HIS A 123 5.52 2.22 24.48
C HIS A 123 6.68 2.67 25.38
N ALA A 124 7.82 3.09 24.81
CA ALA A 124 8.94 3.59 25.60
C ALA A 124 8.60 4.90 26.32
N GLU A 125 7.95 5.85 25.63
CA GLU A 125 7.48 7.11 26.21
C GLU A 125 6.46 6.88 27.35
N LEU A 126 5.56 5.90 27.19
CA LEU A 126 4.61 5.51 28.22
C LEU A 126 5.31 4.91 29.45
N GLU A 127 6.30 4.04 29.26
CA GLU A 127 7.06 3.45 30.36
C GLU A 127 7.91 4.49 31.11
N GLU A 128 8.50 5.45 30.39
CA GLU A 128 9.20 6.59 31.00
C GLU A 128 8.24 7.44 31.86
N MET A 129 7.06 7.75 31.32
CA MET A 129 6.03 8.50 32.05
C MET A 129 5.59 7.79 33.33
N LYS A 130 5.36 6.47 33.27
CA LYS A 130 5.01 5.65 34.43
C LYS A 130 6.10 5.71 35.50
N ARG A 131 7.38 5.59 35.11
CA ARG A 131 8.52 5.69 36.03
C ARG A 131 8.61 7.06 36.70
N LEU A 132 8.44 8.14 35.94
CA LEU A 132 8.43 9.50 36.47
C LEU A 132 7.31 9.72 37.50
N ILE A 133 6.10 9.20 37.23
CA ILE A 133 4.97 9.28 38.17
C ILE A 133 5.28 8.49 39.45
N GLN A 134 5.80 7.27 39.34
CA GLN A 134 6.15 6.43 40.50
C GLN A 134 7.29 7.04 41.34
N GLN A 135 8.28 7.65 40.69
CA GLN A 135 9.36 8.35 41.38
C GLN A 135 8.83 9.61 42.09
N ASN A 136 7.94 10.37 41.44
CA ASN A 136 7.34 11.56 42.04
C ASN A 136 6.48 11.21 43.27
N SER A 137 5.68 10.14 43.20
CA SER A 137 4.88 9.68 44.34
C SER A 137 5.75 9.22 45.50
N ARG A 138 6.82 8.46 45.24
CA ARG A 138 7.81 8.07 46.27
C ARG A 138 8.52 9.29 46.87
N ASN A 139 9.00 10.22 46.05
CA ASN A 139 9.65 11.44 46.53
C ASN A 139 8.70 12.28 47.40
N ARG A 140 7.42 12.33 47.06
CA ARG A 140 6.40 13.01 47.87
C ARG A 140 6.19 12.33 49.23
N GLN A 141 6.12 10.99 49.27
CA GLN A 141 6.04 10.23 50.53
C GLN A 141 7.28 10.42 51.41
N LEU A 142 8.47 10.49 50.80
CA LEU A 142 9.73 10.76 51.52
C LEU A 142 9.78 12.20 52.07
N ALA A 143 9.28 13.18 51.32
CA ALA A 143 9.17 14.56 51.80
C ALA A 143 8.17 14.71 52.98
N GLU A 144 7.11 13.91 52.99
CA GLU A 144 6.12 13.87 54.07
C GLU A 144 6.65 13.20 55.34
N THR A 145 7.58 12.23 55.23
CA THR A 145 8.18 11.51 56.37
C THR A 145 9.41 12.22 56.97
N GLN A 146 10.24 12.89 56.16
CA GLN A 146 11.34 13.73 56.68
C GLN A 146 10.89 15.04 57.35
N GLY A 147 9.66 15.48 57.09
CA GLY A 147 9.07 16.65 57.75
C GLY A 147 8.74 16.45 59.23
N ASP A 148 8.84 15.22 59.75
CA ASP A 148 8.38 14.87 61.10
C ASP A 148 9.52 14.54 62.08
N GLU A 149 10.79 14.47 61.63
CA GLU A 149 11.88 13.89 62.46
C GLU A 149 12.93 14.86 63.00
N LYS A 150 12.76 16.19 62.92
CA LYS A 150 13.61 17.14 63.67
C LYS A 150 12.89 18.43 64.05
N GLN A 151 12.18 18.47 65.19
CA GLN A 151 12.40 19.53 66.19
C GLN A 151 11.79 19.24 67.57
N PRO A 152 12.46 19.57 68.70
CA PRO A 152 11.92 19.42 70.05
C PRO A 152 10.82 20.45 70.37
N ARG A 153 9.87 20.03 71.21
CA ARG A 153 8.75 20.80 71.78
C ARG A 153 9.15 22.17 72.36
N SER A 154 8.43 23.25 71.99
CA SER A 154 7.95 24.36 72.86
C SER A 154 7.05 25.36 72.04
N PRO A 155 6.31 26.32 72.64
CA PRO A 155 4.83 26.38 72.79
C PRO A 155 4.11 27.22 71.69
N PRO A 156 2.75 27.27 71.68
CA PRO A 156 1.98 27.80 70.55
C PRO A 156 1.89 29.34 70.58
N ALA A 157 2.11 29.97 69.42
CA ALA A 157 1.83 31.39 69.16
C ALA A 157 1.02 31.53 67.85
N PRO A 158 0.14 32.54 67.73
CA PRO A 158 -1.11 32.42 67.00
C PRO A 158 -1.03 32.62 65.48
N LEU A 159 -2.04 32.02 64.85
CA LEU A 159 -2.45 32.05 63.45
C LEU A 159 -2.21 33.40 62.74
N LEU A 160 -1.23 33.43 61.84
CA LEU A 160 -1.30 34.19 60.59
C LEU A 160 -0.88 33.27 59.44
N GLN A 161 -1.90 32.85 58.71
CA GLN A 161 -1.94 31.85 57.67
C GLN A 161 -1.06 32.25 56.47
N GLY A 162 0.18 31.80 56.48
CA GLY A 162 1.17 32.07 55.43
C GLY A 162 2.00 30.83 55.10
N SER A 163 1.36 29.74 54.67
CA SER A 163 2.09 28.65 53.99
C SER A 163 1.60 28.59 52.55
N ALA A 164 2.24 29.37 51.69
CA ALA A 164 2.18 29.17 50.26
C ALA A 164 2.85 27.82 49.95
N ARG A 165 2.13 26.71 50.16
CA ARG A 165 2.44 25.43 49.50
C ARG A 165 2.34 25.71 48.00
N ARG A 166 3.48 26.04 47.37
CA ARG A 166 3.58 26.12 45.92
C ARG A 166 3.22 24.74 45.36
N ARG A 167 1.97 24.60 44.93
CA ARG A 167 1.51 23.43 44.20
C ARG A 167 2.26 23.43 42.86
N VAL A 168 3.28 22.58 42.72
CA VAL A 168 3.95 22.40 41.44
C VAL A 168 3.02 21.55 40.57
N SER A 169 2.16 22.21 39.80
CA SER A 169 1.37 21.56 38.76
C SER A 169 2.33 21.22 37.61
N ILE A 170 2.81 19.97 37.55
CA ILE A 170 3.51 19.48 36.36
C ILE A 170 2.45 19.16 35.32
N ALA A 171 2.17 20.12 34.44
CA ALA A 171 1.38 19.87 33.25
C ALA A 171 2.24 19.03 32.29
N VAL A 172 1.98 17.72 32.22
CA VAL A 172 2.55 16.86 31.17
C VAL A 172 1.76 17.15 29.89
N ILE A 173 2.31 17.99 29.01
CA ILE A 173 1.72 18.27 27.70
C ILE A 173 2.28 17.21 26.72
N PRO A 174 1.46 16.31 26.15
CA PRO A 174 1.89 15.40 25.09
C PRO A 174 2.43 16.20 23.91
N LYS A 175 3.59 15.79 23.36
CA LYS A 175 4.25 16.46 22.20
C LYS A 175 3.32 16.61 20.98
N GLN A 176 2.26 15.83 20.90
CA GLN A 176 1.23 15.89 19.85
C GLN A 176 0.44 17.21 19.84
N LEU A 177 0.38 17.95 20.97
CA LEU A 177 -0.31 19.24 21.06
C LEU A 177 0.58 20.44 20.67
N LEU A 178 1.92 20.29 20.68
CA LEU A 178 2.84 21.40 20.36
C LEU A 178 2.96 21.65 18.84
N VAL A 179 2.60 20.66 18.00
CA VAL A 179 2.69 20.77 16.53
C VAL A 179 1.50 21.54 15.92
N ARG A 180 0.43 21.81 16.69
CA ARG A 180 -0.81 22.41 16.13
C ARG A 180 -0.90 23.95 16.21
N THR A 181 0.12 24.65 16.70
CA THR A 181 0.11 26.13 16.87
C THR A 181 1.10 26.88 15.97
N ARG A 182 1.23 26.46 14.70
CA ARG A 182 1.71 27.32 13.61
C ARG A 182 0.80 27.20 12.39
N ALA A 183 -0.38 27.81 12.47
CA ALA A 183 -1.16 28.31 11.33
C ALA A 183 -2.34 29.13 11.90
N GLY A 184 -2.12 30.42 12.10
CA GLY A 184 -3.19 31.38 12.36
C GLY A 184 -3.38 32.28 11.13
N GLY A 185 -4.64 32.59 10.83
CA GLY A 185 -5.11 33.52 9.79
C GLY A 185 -5.32 32.83 8.44
N ASP A 186 -6.49 32.82 7.79
CA ASP A 186 -7.44 33.91 7.68
C ASP A 186 -8.92 33.48 7.68
N ARG A 187 -9.73 34.41 8.19
CA ARG A 187 -11.18 34.45 8.04
C ARG A 187 -11.54 34.77 6.59
N GLN A 188 -12.45 34.01 5.99
CA GLN A 188 -13.30 34.56 4.94
C GLN A 188 -14.70 33.96 4.98
N SER A 189 -15.63 34.85 5.29
CA SER A 189 -17.08 34.71 5.12
C SER A 189 -17.40 34.92 3.64
N CYS A 190 -18.07 33.96 3.00
CA CYS A 190 -18.82 34.19 1.77
C CYS A 190 -20.12 33.38 1.81
N ALA A 191 -21.23 34.11 1.70
CA ALA A 191 -22.62 33.63 1.69
C ALA A 191 -22.93 32.76 0.44
N PRO A 192 -24.02 31.95 0.46
CA PRO A 192 -24.47 31.23 -0.71
C PRO A 192 -25.33 32.12 -1.62
N PRO A 193 -25.21 32.04 -2.96
CA PRO A 193 -26.23 32.61 -3.83
C PRO A 193 -27.38 31.63 -4.03
N SER A 194 -28.57 32.10 -3.67
CA SER A 194 -29.85 31.59 -4.18
C SER A 194 -29.98 31.93 -5.67
N GLY A 195 -30.41 30.97 -6.49
CA GLY A 195 -30.73 31.19 -7.90
C GLY A 195 -31.29 29.96 -8.60
N MET A 196 -32.60 29.97 -8.81
CA MET A 196 -33.42 28.98 -9.53
C MET A 196 -33.15 28.98 -11.05
N CYS A 197 -33.25 27.81 -11.70
CA CYS A 197 -34.36 27.46 -12.61
C CYS A 197 -34.17 26.05 -13.22
N PRO A 198 -35.27 25.30 -13.46
CA PRO A 198 -35.25 24.00 -14.12
C PRO A 198 -35.34 24.16 -15.65
N GLN A 199 -34.74 23.23 -16.39
CA GLN A 199 -35.05 23.04 -17.81
C GLN A 199 -35.54 21.60 -18.04
N THR A 200 -36.73 21.55 -18.64
CA THR A 200 -37.31 20.55 -19.56
C THR A 200 -36.73 19.15 -19.60
#